data_AF-A0A841VST2-F1
#
_entry.id   AF-A0A841VST2-F1
#
_cell.length_a   1.000
_cell.length_b   1.000
_cell.length_c   1.000
_cell.angle_alpha   90.00
_cell.angle_beta   90.00
_cell.angle_gamma   90.00
#
_symmetry.space_group_name_H-M   'P 1'
#
loop_
_entity.id
_entity.type
_entity.pdbx_description
1 polymer ?
#
loop_
_entity_poly.entity_id
_entity_poly.type
_entity_poly.pdbx_seq_one_letter_code
_entity_poly.pdbx_strand_id
1 'polypeptide(L)'
;MPDAIAYLKEALRTWKGIKSPEAVFVAACKEGCKPESAQVKSAVKDWFEWARRQRIVIAMSGEVVYTPESEAVALAEMMRRYPVLVY
;
A
#
# COMPACT_ATOMS: atom_id res chain seq x y z
N MET A 1 -0.54 -14.67 -1.64
CA MET A 1 -1.74 -13.82 -1.83
C MET A 1 -2.66 -14.06 -0.64
N PRO A 2 -3.05 -13.05 0.15
CA PRO A 2 -4.05 -13.25 1.19
C PRO A 2 -5.37 -13.60 0.51
N ASP A 3 -6.02 -14.65 1.00
CA ASP A 3 -7.30 -15.12 0.47
C ASP A 3 -8.41 -14.08 0.74
N ALA A 4 -9.49 -14.08 -0.03
CA ALA A 4 -10.57 -13.08 0.07
C ALA A 4 -11.16 -12.98 1.49
N ILE A 5 -11.15 -14.11 2.23
CA ILE A 5 -11.60 -14.20 3.62
C ILE A 5 -10.67 -13.46 4.59
N ALA A 6 -9.36 -13.44 4.32
CA ALA A 6 -8.41 -12.70 5.14
C ALA A 6 -8.62 -11.19 5.02
N TYR A 7 -8.88 -10.71 3.79
CA TYR A 7 -9.26 -9.32 3.54
C TYR A 7 -10.53 -8.91 4.27
N LEU A 8 -11.56 -9.76 4.24
CA LEU A 8 -12.83 -9.50 4.92
C LEU A 8 -12.64 -9.42 6.45
N LYS A 9 -11.84 -10.33 7.02
CA LYS A 9 -11.55 -10.35 8.48
C LYS A 9 -10.77 -9.12 8.94
N GLU A 10 -9.84 -8.64 8.14
CA GLU A 10 -9.05 -7.45 8.45
C GLU A 10 -9.91 -6.18 8.36
N ALA A 11 -10.72 -6.05 7.30
CA ALA A 11 -11.64 -4.93 7.12
C ALA A 11 -12.68 -4.81 8.25
N LEU A 12 -13.17 -5.94 8.78
CA LEU A 12 -14.08 -5.96 9.93
C LEU A 12 -13.40 -5.55 11.25
N ARG A 13 -12.09 -5.75 11.41
CA ARG A 13 -11.35 -5.43 12.64
C ARG A 13 -11.00 -3.95 12.77
N THR A 14 -10.78 -3.26 11.65
CA THR A 14 -10.25 -1.89 11.65
C THR A 14 -11.32 -0.80 11.56
N TRP A 15 -12.56 -1.11 11.15
CA TRP A 15 -13.55 -0.06 10.87
C TRP A 15 -14.65 0.12 11.94
N LYS A 16 -14.59 1.27 12.63
CA LYS A 16 -15.68 1.80 13.47
C LYS A 16 -16.71 2.52 12.58
N GLY A 17 -17.88 1.91 12.33
CA GLY A 17 -19.04 2.69 11.86
C GLY A 17 -20.02 2.08 10.84
N ILE A 18 -19.99 0.77 10.55
CA ILE A 18 -20.98 0.15 9.64
C ILE A 18 -21.78 -0.94 10.37
N LYS A 19 -23.10 -0.99 10.11
CA LYS A 19 -24.08 -1.80 10.87
C LYS A 19 -24.14 -3.29 10.49
N SER A 20 -23.60 -3.75 9.35
CA SER A 20 -23.55 -5.19 8.99
C SER A 20 -22.48 -5.58 7.94
N PRO A 21 -22.05 -6.86 7.88
CA PRO A 21 -21.09 -7.39 6.90
C PRO A 21 -21.54 -7.32 5.43
N GLU A 22 -22.84 -7.37 5.13
CA GLU A 22 -23.33 -7.27 3.74
C GLU A 22 -23.05 -5.90 3.12
N ALA A 23 -23.18 -4.83 3.91
CA ALA A 23 -22.86 -3.48 3.45
C ALA A 23 -21.37 -3.35 3.09
N VAL A 24 -20.49 -4.07 3.82
CA VAL A 24 -19.05 -4.14 3.54
C VAL A 24 -18.78 -4.85 2.21
N PHE A 25 -19.48 -5.95 1.94
CA PHE A 25 -19.35 -6.67 0.68
C PHE A 25 -19.79 -5.82 -0.52
N VAL A 26 -20.90 -5.09 -0.38
CA VAL A 26 -21.41 -4.21 -1.45
C VAL A 26 -20.45 -3.06 -1.74
N ALA A 27 -19.88 -2.40 -0.73
CA ALA A 27 -18.92 -1.30 -0.94
C ALA A 27 -17.62 -1.77 -1.63
N ALA A 28 -17.09 -2.93 -1.22
CA ALA A 28 -15.91 -3.51 -1.85
C ALA A 28 -16.17 -3.95 -3.30
N CYS A 29 -17.31 -4.57 -3.58
CA CYS A 29 -17.62 -5.14 -4.88
C CYS A 29 -18.19 -4.14 -5.90
N LYS A 30 -18.99 -3.14 -5.47
CA LYS A 30 -19.60 -2.15 -6.37
C LYS A 30 -18.78 -0.88 -6.52
N GLU A 31 -18.20 -0.38 -5.43
CA GLU A 31 -17.55 0.94 -5.41
C GLU A 31 -16.02 0.82 -5.59
N GLY A 32 -15.48 -0.40 -5.61
CA GLY A 32 -14.04 -0.64 -5.71
C GLY A 32 -13.26 -0.10 -4.51
N CYS A 33 -13.95 0.21 -3.41
CA CYS A 33 -13.37 0.85 -2.24
C CYS A 33 -12.48 -0.17 -1.52
N LYS A 34 -11.17 0.06 -1.62
CA LYS A 34 -10.17 -0.81 -0.99
C LYS A 34 -9.98 -0.40 0.47
N PRO A 35 -9.73 -1.37 1.37
CA PRO A 35 -9.38 -1.05 2.75
C PRO A 35 -8.15 -0.15 2.80
N GLU A 36 -8.02 0.67 3.84
CA GLU A 36 -6.93 1.64 3.99
C GLU A 36 -5.54 1.00 3.82
N SER A 37 -5.36 -0.23 4.33
CA SER A 37 -4.14 -1.04 4.15
C SER A 37 -3.82 -1.40 2.70
N ALA A 38 -4.80 -1.33 1.79
CA ALA A 38 -4.63 -1.53 0.36
C ALA A 38 -4.50 -0.21 -0.43
N GLN A 39 -4.91 0.94 0.13
CA GLN A 39 -4.61 2.28 -0.43
C GLN A 39 -3.16 2.70 -0.14
N VAL A 40 -2.64 2.35 1.05
CA VAL A 40 -1.19 2.52 1.36
C VAL A 40 -0.34 1.76 0.33
N LYS A 41 -0.80 0.60 -0.16
CA LYS A 41 -0.10 -0.18 -1.19
C LYS A 41 -0.09 0.50 -2.56
N SER A 42 -1.08 1.33 -2.92
CA SER A 42 -1.04 2.08 -4.18
C SER A 42 -0.05 3.23 -4.12
N ALA A 43 -0.04 4.02 -3.04
CA ALA A 43 0.93 5.11 -2.87
C ALA A 43 2.38 4.62 -2.87
N VAL A 44 2.65 3.50 -2.18
CA VAL A 44 3.97 2.85 -2.19
C VAL A 44 4.38 2.39 -3.58
N LYS A 45 3.44 1.85 -4.36
CA LYS A 45 3.71 1.38 -5.72
C LYS A 45 4.05 2.54 -6.65
N ASP A 46 3.26 3.62 -6.61
CA ASP A 46 3.48 4.79 -7.46
C ASP A 46 4.80 5.48 -7.12
N TRP A 47 5.11 5.60 -5.83
CA TRP A 47 6.40 6.08 -5.35
C TRP A 47 7.56 5.19 -5.85
N PHE A 48 7.44 3.87 -5.73
CA PHE A 48 8.50 2.94 -6.14
C PHE A 48 8.78 3.03 -7.65
N GLU A 49 7.75 3.07 -8.49
CA GLU A 49 7.89 3.21 -9.94
C GLU A 49 8.58 4.52 -10.31
N TRP A 50 8.18 5.63 -9.68
CA TRP A 50 8.86 6.91 -9.87
C TRP A 50 10.33 6.86 -9.42
N ALA A 51 10.59 6.37 -8.21
CA ALA A 51 11.93 6.31 -7.63
C ALA A 51 12.87 5.41 -8.46
N ARG A 52 12.35 4.31 -9.00
CA ARG A 52 13.09 3.42 -9.90
C ARG A 52 13.45 4.09 -11.22
N ARG A 53 12.55 4.88 -11.82
CA ARG A 53 12.82 5.67 -13.04
C ARG A 53 13.90 6.73 -12.80
N GLN A 54 13.91 7.35 -11.62
CA GLN A 54 14.95 8.30 -11.22
C GLN A 54 16.26 7.63 -10.78
N ARG A 55 16.34 6.29 -10.82
CA ARG A 55 17.47 5.49 -10.34
C ARG A 55 17.83 5.75 -8.87
N ILE A 56 16.84 6.09 -8.05
CA ILE A 56 17.00 6.24 -6.60
C ILE A 56 16.96 4.87 -5.90
N VAL A 57 16.17 3.94 -6.44
CA VAL A 57 16.06 2.56 -5.97
C VAL A 57 16.12 1.58 -7.15
N ILE A 58 16.62 0.36 -6.91
CA ILE A 58 16.73 -0.70 -7.92
C ILE A 58 15.75 -1.86 -7.67
N ALA A 59 15.40 -2.12 -6.42
CA ALA A 59 14.51 -3.20 -6.00
C ALA A 59 13.84 -2.89 -4.65
N MET A 60 12.76 -3.62 -4.34
CA MET A 60 12.06 -3.55 -3.06
C MET A 60 11.65 -4.95 -2.61
N SER A 61 11.74 -5.20 -1.30
CA SER A 61 11.22 -6.41 -0.66
C SER A 61 10.57 -6.03 0.67
N GLY A 62 9.27 -6.24 0.79
CA GLY A 62 8.51 -5.81 1.97
C GLY A 62 8.63 -4.29 2.19
N GLU A 63 9.12 -3.89 3.35
CA GLU A 63 9.33 -2.49 3.74
C GLU A 63 10.79 -2.02 3.56
N VAL A 64 11.58 -2.73 2.76
CA VAL A 64 12.98 -2.40 2.49
C VAL A 64 13.17 -2.14 1.00
N VAL A 65 13.90 -1.07 0.67
CA VAL A 65 14.33 -0.74 -0.69
C VAL A 65 15.84 -0.86 -0.81
N TYR A 66 16.30 -1.19 -2.01
CA TYR A 66 17.72 -1.32 -2.32
C TYR A 66 18.15 -0.16 -3.23
N THR A 67 19.21 0.53 -2.86
CA THR A 67 19.79 1.64 -3.65
C THR A 67 20.73 1.10 -4.74
N PRO A 68 21.07 1.89 -5.77
CA PRO A 68 22.12 1.53 -6.74
C PRO A 68 23.47 1.24 -6.09
N GLU A 69 23.76 1.86 -4.95
CA GLU A 69 24.96 1.66 -4.14
C GLU A 69 24.91 0.35 -3.32
N SER A 70 23.87 -0.47 -3.53
CA SER A 70 23.62 -1.74 -2.83
C SER A 70 23.32 -1.57 -1.33
N GLU A 71 22.83 -0.40 -0.91
CA GLU A 71 22.38 -0.19 0.45
C GLU A 71 20.94 -0.67 0.63
N ALA A 72 20.65 -1.33 1.75
CA ALA A 72 19.29 -1.69 2.16
C ALA A 72 18.76 -0.63 3.13
N VAL A 73 17.72 0.09 2.73
CA VAL A 73 17.16 1.23 3.49
C VAL A 73 15.66 1.01 3.72
N ALA A 74 15.15 1.47 4.86
CA ALA A 74 13.72 1.41 5.14
C ALA A 74 12.91 2.23 4.12
N LEU A 75 11.83 1.66 3.60
CA LEU A 75 10.93 2.30 2.63
C LEU A 75 10.40 3.64 3.17
N ALA A 76 9.94 3.67 4.41
CA ALA A 76 9.40 4.88 5.03
C ALA A 76 10.45 6.00 5.12
N GLU A 77 11.70 5.65 5.39
CA GLU A 77 12.80 6.61 5.40
C GLU A 77 13.06 7.17 4.00
N MET A 78 13.09 6.30 2.98
CA MET A 78 13.31 6.73 1.61
C MET A 78 12.16 7.58 1.06
N MET A 79 10.92 7.24 1.40
CA MET A 79 9.74 8.07 1.06
C MET A 79 9.78 9.44 1.75
N ARG A 80 10.37 9.54 2.95
CA ARG A 80 10.58 10.83 3.62
C ARG A 80 11.70 11.65 2.97
N ARG A 81 12.78 11.01 2.53
CA ARG A 81 13.89 11.67 1.82
C ARG A 81 13.46 12.14 0.43
N TYR A 82 12.60 11.38 -0.24
CA TYR A 82 12.14 11.63 -1.61
C TYR A 82 10.61 11.59 -1.68
N PRO A 83 9.91 12.62 -1.17
CA PRO A 83 8.45 12.66 -1.24
C PRO A 83 7.98 12.90 -2.68
N VAL A 84 6.94 12.17 -3.10
CA VAL A 84 6.21 12.43 -4.35
C VAL A 84 4.88 13.08 -4.00
N LEU A 85 4.64 14.28 -4.52
CA LEU A 85 3.33 14.92 -4.45
C LEU A 85 2.40 14.20 -5.44
N VAL A 86 1.48 13.42 -4.91
CA VAL A 86 0.39 12.84 -5.69
C VAL A 86 -0.67 13.94 -5.83
N TYR A 87 -0.80 14.51 -7.03
CA TYR A 87 -1.82 15.50 -7.39
C TYR A 87 -3.09 14.82 -7.90
#